data_AF-A0A352WWK8-F1
#
_entry.id   AF-A0A352WWK8-F1
#
_cell.length_a   1.000
_cell.length_b   1.000
_cell.length_c   1.000
_cell.angle_alpha   90.00
_cell.angle_beta   90.00
_cell.angle_gamma   90.00
#
_symmetry.space_group_name_H-M   'P 1'
#
loop_
_entity.id
_entity.type
_entity.pdbx_description
1 polymer ?
#
loop_
_entity_poly.entity_id
_entity_poly.type
_entity_poly.pdbx_seq_one_letter_code
_entity_poly.pdbx_strand_id
1 'polypeptide(L)'
;MYDSIGEKIKLLAKLLAWITSGGVVVWGIILLDTNKSDGAIQGILLLLLGPLFSWMFTWLMYGFGELIQNTENILLRLPPPVQTPDNIFEPTQGTPDTIRHITGASYVPSNDLANKLTALESWKNELEEEYNIT
;
A
#
# COMPACT_ATOMS: atom_id res chain seq x y z
N MET A 1 -16.96 -6.46 -11.98
CA MET A 1 -17.72 -5.37 -11.30
C MET A 1 -16.89 -4.67 -10.23
N TYR A 2 -16.18 -5.46 -9.39
CA TYR A 2 -15.13 -5.01 -8.45
C TYR A 2 -13.73 -4.95 -9.08
N ASP A 3 -13.64 -4.99 -10.40
CA ASP A 3 -12.35 -4.83 -11.09
C ASP A 3 -11.89 -3.37 -10.96
N SER A 4 -10.58 -3.20 -10.74
CA SER A 4 -9.88 -1.91 -10.67
C SER A 4 -10.46 -0.91 -9.65
N ILE A 5 -10.73 -1.36 -8.42
CA ILE A 5 -11.16 -0.50 -7.30
C ILE A 5 -10.21 0.68 -7.09
N GLY A 6 -8.89 0.44 -7.22
CA GLY A 6 -7.87 1.48 -7.10
C GLY A 6 -8.06 2.63 -8.10
N GLU A 7 -8.40 2.35 -9.36
CA GLU A 7 -8.64 3.39 -10.38
C GLU A 7 -9.88 4.22 -10.06
N LYS A 8 -10.95 3.58 -9.59
CA LYS A 8 -12.20 4.27 -9.19
C LYS A 8 -11.95 5.20 -8.00
N ILE A 9 -11.14 4.78 -7.04
CA ILE A 9 -10.75 5.61 -5.89
C ILE A 9 -9.91 6.80 -6.36
N LYS A 10 -8.96 6.61 -7.28
CA LYS A 10 -8.17 7.71 -7.87
C LYS A 10 -9.05 8.71 -8.61
N LEU A 11 -10.05 8.25 -9.37
CA LEU A 11 -10.98 9.13 -10.09
C LEU A 11 -11.87 9.90 -9.10
N LEU A 12 -12.40 9.22 -8.09
CA LEU A 12 -13.22 9.84 -7.06
C LEU A 12 -12.43 10.87 -6.25
N ALA A 13 -11.16 10.60 -5.94
CA ALA A 13 -10.25 11.55 -5.31
C ALA A 13 -10.11 12.83 -6.12
N LYS A 14 -9.89 12.73 -7.44
CA LYS A 14 -9.82 13.90 -8.34
C LYS A 14 -11.13 14.69 -8.36
N LEU A 15 -12.27 14.00 -8.44
CA LEU A 15 -13.58 14.65 -8.45
C LEU A 15 -13.87 15.38 -7.13
N LEU A 16 -13.63 14.72 -6.00
CA LEU A 16 -13.79 15.29 -4.67
C LEU A 16 -12.86 16.48 -4.46
N ALA A 17 -11.62 16.42 -4.93
CA ALA A 17 -10.66 17.52 -4.85
C ALA A 17 -11.19 18.79 -5.56
N TRP A 18 -11.71 18.63 -6.77
CA TRP A 18 -12.31 19.74 -7.51
C TRP A 18 -13.54 20.33 -6.81
N ILE A 19 -14.47 19.47 -6.37
CA ILE A 19 -15.71 19.92 -5.70
C ILE A 19 -15.40 20.60 -4.37
N THR A 20 -14.54 20.02 -3.55
CA THR A 20 -14.19 20.58 -2.24
C THR A 20 -13.38 21.87 -2.38
N SER A 21 -12.40 21.92 -3.28
CA SER A 21 -11.63 23.14 -3.51
C SER A 21 -12.54 24.30 -3.98
N GLY A 22 -13.42 24.05 -4.96
CA GLY A 22 -14.37 25.05 -5.43
C GLY A 22 -15.38 25.46 -4.35
N GLY A 23 -15.95 24.50 -3.63
CA GLY A 23 -16.93 24.76 -2.57
C GLY A 23 -16.35 25.57 -1.42
N VAL A 24 -15.12 25.28 -1.02
CA VAL A 24 -14.43 26.00 0.08
C VAL A 24 -14.13 27.45 -0.30
N VAL A 25 -13.76 27.72 -1.56
CA VAL A 25 -13.56 29.10 -2.04
C VAL A 25 -14.87 29.89 -2.01
N VAL A 26 -15.95 29.30 -2.54
CA VAL A 26 -17.28 29.96 -2.55
C VAL A 26 -17.76 30.22 -1.12
N TRP A 27 -17.63 29.23 -0.23
CA TRP A 27 -18.03 29.39 1.17
C TRP A 27 -17.19 30.43 1.90
N GLY A 28 -15.88 30.48 1.64
CA GLY A 28 -14.98 31.50 2.17
C GLY A 28 -15.41 32.91 1.77
N ILE A 29 -15.75 33.13 0.50
CA ILE A 29 -16.23 34.44 0.01
C ILE A 29 -17.55 34.83 0.68
N ILE A 30 -18.50 33.90 0.81
CA ILE A 30 -19.77 34.17 1.50
C ILE A 30 -19.53 34.59 2.95
N LEU A 31 -18.61 33.94 3.67
CA LEU A 31 -18.29 34.30 5.04
C LEU A 31 -17.73 35.72 5.17
N LEU A 32 -16.91 36.18 4.21
CA LEU A 32 -16.37 37.54 4.20
C LEU A 32 -17.45 38.61 4.06
N ASP A 33 -18.56 38.30 3.38
CA ASP A 33 -19.66 39.25 3.12
C ASP A 33 -20.64 39.39 4.31
N THR A 34 -20.51 38.57 5.36
CA THR A 34 -21.49 38.52 6.46
C THR A 34 -21.45 39.70 7.45
N ASN A 35 -20.67 40.75 7.22
CA ASN A 35 -20.51 41.95 8.09
C ASN A 35 -20.22 41.67 9.58
N LYS A 36 -19.89 40.42 9.93
CA LYS A 36 -19.50 39.99 11.27
C LYS A 36 -17.98 39.88 11.32
N SER A 37 -17.36 40.50 12.32
CA SER A 37 -15.90 40.43 12.54
C SER A 37 -15.39 38.98 12.56
N ASP A 38 -16.15 38.10 13.20
CA ASP A 38 -15.79 36.68 13.35
C ASP A 38 -15.93 35.91 12.03
N GLY A 39 -16.92 36.30 11.21
CA GLY A 39 -17.14 35.73 9.88
C GLY A 39 -16.00 36.08 8.92
N ALA A 40 -15.47 37.30 9.01
CA ALA A 40 -14.33 37.73 8.20
C ALA A 40 -13.05 36.93 8.52
N ILE A 41 -12.74 36.74 9.81
CA ILE A 41 -11.56 35.97 10.25
C ILE A 41 -11.70 34.50 9.83
N GLN A 42 -12.87 33.91 10.05
CA GLN A 42 -13.14 32.52 9.64
C GLN A 42 -13.07 32.35 8.12
N GLY A 43 -13.58 33.32 7.34
CA GLY A 43 -13.50 33.31 5.88
C GLY A 43 -12.06 33.35 5.37
N ILE A 44 -11.20 34.21 5.96
CA ILE A 44 -9.77 34.27 5.63
C ILE A 44 -9.07 32.96 5.97
N LEU A 45 -9.29 32.42 7.18
CA LEU A 45 -8.71 31.13 7.58
C LEU A 45 -9.11 30.02 6.62
N LEU A 46 -10.39 29.97 6.25
CA LEU A 46 -10.92 28.95 5.36
C LEU A 46 -10.36 29.08 3.93
N LEU A 47 -10.17 30.30 3.43
CA LEU A 47 -9.56 30.54 2.11
C LEU A 47 -8.07 30.16 2.06
N LEU A 48 -7.35 30.26 3.18
CA LEU A 48 -5.94 29.87 3.25
C LEU A 48 -5.76 28.38 3.55
N LEU A 49 -6.40 27.89 4.61
CA LEU A 49 -6.26 26.51 5.08
C LEU A 49 -7.04 25.52 4.23
N GLY A 50 -8.17 25.94 3.67
CA GLY A 50 -9.05 25.10 2.87
C GLY A 50 -8.38 24.47 1.66
N PRO A 51 -7.77 25.26 0.76
CA PRO A 51 -6.99 24.74 -0.37
C PRO A 51 -5.80 23.88 0.08
N LEU A 52 -5.13 24.24 1.18
CA LEU A 52 -4.04 23.46 1.78
C LEU A 52 -4.50 22.06 2.22
N PHE A 53 -5.63 21.99 2.93
CA PHE A 53 -6.23 20.73 3.35
C PHE A 53 -6.74 19.92 2.15
N SER A 54 -7.37 20.56 1.16
CA SER A 54 -7.85 19.90 -0.06
C SER A 54 -6.68 19.29 -0.84
N TRP A 55 -5.56 20.01 -0.95
CA TRP A 55 -4.33 19.51 -1.55
C TRP A 55 -3.81 18.28 -0.80
N MET A 56 -3.61 18.38 0.52
CA MET A 56 -3.15 17.26 1.36
C MET A 56 -4.07 16.02 1.26
N PHE A 57 -5.38 16.24 1.29
CA PHE A 57 -6.37 15.18 1.19
C PHE A 57 -6.34 14.49 -0.18
N THR A 58 -6.09 15.25 -1.25
CA THR A 58 -5.95 14.69 -2.61
C THR A 58 -4.77 13.73 -2.69
N TRP A 59 -3.63 14.07 -2.08
CA TRP A 59 -2.46 13.18 -2.02
C TRP A 59 -2.75 11.91 -1.24
N LEU A 60 -3.41 12.03 -0.08
CA LEU A 60 -3.76 10.88 0.75
C LEU A 60 -4.70 9.91 0.01
N MET A 61 -5.76 10.43 -0.59
CA MET A 61 -6.77 9.64 -1.28
C MET A 61 -6.21 8.98 -2.55
N TYR A 62 -5.36 9.70 -3.29
CA TYR A 62 -4.65 9.15 -4.45
C TYR A 62 -3.68 8.04 -4.05
N GLY A 63 -2.88 8.27 -2.99
CA GLY A 63 -1.95 7.26 -2.45
C GLY A 63 -2.66 6.02 -1.93
N PHE A 64 -3.83 6.18 -1.30
CA PHE A 64 -4.67 5.06 -0.89
C PHE A 64 -5.16 4.23 -2.08
N GLY A 65 -5.58 4.89 -3.17
CA GLY A 65 -5.93 4.22 -4.42
C GLY A 65 -4.77 3.43 -5.04
N GLU A 66 -3.54 3.97 -4.96
CA GLU A 66 -2.32 3.28 -5.41
C GLU A 66 -2.00 2.04 -4.55
N LEU A 67 -2.11 2.15 -3.23
CA LEU A 67 -1.81 1.08 -2.29
C LEU A 67 -2.73 -0.14 -2.50
N ILE A 68 -4.03 0.11 -2.70
CA ILE A 68 -5.00 -0.96 -2.98
C ILE A 68 -4.66 -1.67 -4.30
N GLN A 69 -4.36 -0.90 -5.35
CA GLN A 69 -4.03 -1.45 -6.66
C GLN A 69 -2.74 -2.29 -6.61
N ASN A 70 -1.74 -1.86 -5.85
CA ASN A 70 -0.51 -2.64 -5.66
C ASN A 70 -0.74 -3.92 -4.85
N THR A 71 -1.63 -3.89 -3.86
CA THR A 71 -1.99 -5.08 -3.07
C THR A 71 -2.72 -6.11 -3.93
N GLU A 72 -3.65 -5.67 -4.78
CA GLU A 72 -4.36 -6.52 -5.74
C GLU A 72 -3.37 -7.19 -6.72
N ASN A 73 -2.41 -6.42 -7.25
CA ASN A 73 -1.37 -6.95 -8.13
C ASN A 73 -0.47 -8.00 -7.45
N ILE A 74 -0.19 -7.84 -6.15
CA ILE A 74 0.61 -8.83 -5.38
C ILE A 74 -0.19 -10.12 -5.22
N LEU A 75 -1.48 -10.04 -4.91
CA LEU A 75 -2.34 -11.22 -4.77
C LEU A 75 -2.46 -12.01 -6.08
N LEU A 76 -2.54 -11.32 -7.22
CA LEU A 76 -2.56 -11.95 -8.55
C LEU A 76 -1.23 -12.59 -8.96
N ARG A 77 -0.11 -12.10 -8.42
CA ARG A 77 1.25 -12.59 -8.71
C ARG A 77 1.73 -13.64 -7.71
N LEU A 78 1.02 -13.84 -6.60
CA LEU A 78 1.36 -14.89 -5.66
C LEU A 78 1.04 -16.24 -6.31
N PRO A 79 1.98 -17.21 -6.29
CA PRO A 79 1.62 -18.57 -6.62
C PRO A 79 0.44 -19.01 -5.74
N PRO A 80 -0.49 -19.84 -6.25
CA PRO A 80 -1.60 -20.32 -5.45
C PRO A 80 -1.03 -20.90 -4.14
N PRO A 81 -1.67 -20.66 -2.99
CA PRO A 81 -1.21 -21.23 -1.74
C PRO A 81 -1.01 -22.73 -1.98
N VAL A 82 0.18 -23.24 -1.62
CA VAL A 82 0.43 -24.68 -1.62
C VAL A 82 -0.70 -25.29 -0.80
N GLN A 83 -1.61 -25.99 -1.47
CA GLN A 83 -2.61 -26.79 -0.80
C GLN A 83 -1.81 -27.87 -0.08
N THR A 84 -1.48 -27.64 1.19
CA THR A 84 -1.17 -28.75 2.08
C THR A 84 -2.39 -29.63 2.05
N PRO A 85 -2.26 -30.93 1.70
CA PRO A 85 -3.38 -31.85 1.69
C PRO A 85 -4.17 -31.67 2.99
N ASP A 86 -5.49 -31.51 2.89
CA ASP A 86 -6.43 -31.27 4.00
C ASP A 86 -6.43 -32.38 5.09
N ASN A 87 -5.52 -33.34 4.98
CA ASN A 87 -5.44 -34.59 5.69
C ASN A 87 -4.12 -34.79 6.46
N ILE A 88 -3.34 -33.73 6.74
CA ILE A 88 -2.15 -33.84 7.64
C ILE A 88 -2.40 -33.23 9.03
N PHE A 89 -3.48 -32.47 9.23
CA PHE A 89 -3.86 -31.96 10.54
C PHE A 89 -5.28 -32.41 10.91
N GLU A 90 -5.44 -33.69 11.23
CA GLU A 90 -6.43 -34.01 12.27
C GLU A 90 -5.96 -33.31 13.55
N PRO A 91 -6.80 -32.48 14.20
CA PRO A 91 -6.46 -31.95 15.51
C PRO A 91 -6.53 -33.12 16.49
N THR A 92 -5.42 -33.81 16.71
CA THR A 92 -5.29 -34.68 17.89
C THR A 92 -5.49 -33.79 19.11
N GLN A 93 -6.68 -33.92 19.69
CA GLN A 93 -7.07 -33.39 20.98
C GLN A 93 -6.03 -33.84 22.01
N GLY A 94 -5.08 -32.97 22.33
CA GLY A 94 -3.99 -33.33 23.22
C GLY A 94 -3.13 -32.12 23.57
N THR A 95 -3.37 -31.59 24.77
CA THR A 95 -2.55 -30.66 25.56
C THR A 95 -2.46 -29.20 25.09
N PRO A 96 -2.95 -28.24 25.91
CA PRO A 96 -2.65 -26.83 25.70
C PRO A 96 -1.19 -26.59 26.06
N ASP A 97 -0.60 -25.56 25.45
CA ASP A 97 0.73 -25.01 25.77
C ASP A 97 1.93 -25.66 25.07
N THR A 98 2.08 -25.44 23.75
CA THR A 98 3.40 -25.02 23.24
C THR A 98 3.30 -24.30 21.87
N ILE A 99 3.33 -22.97 21.94
CA ILE A 99 4.00 -22.06 21.02
C ILE A 99 3.54 -22.03 19.54
N ARG A 100 2.85 -20.94 19.20
CA ARG A 100 2.88 -20.29 17.89
C ARG A 100 4.34 -20.13 17.42
N HIS A 101 4.86 -21.11 16.69
CA HIS A 101 6.07 -20.94 15.91
C HIS A 101 5.68 -20.35 14.55
N ILE A 102 5.83 -19.02 14.49
CA ILE A 102 6.10 -18.26 13.29
C ILE A 102 7.28 -18.93 12.58
N THR A 103 7.05 -19.71 11.52
CA THR A 103 8.04 -20.00 10.46
C THR A 103 7.42 -20.97 9.47
N GLY A 104 7.40 -20.60 8.19
CA GLY A 104 7.09 -21.58 7.14
C GLY A 104 6.35 -21.09 5.91
N ALA A 105 6.38 -19.79 5.57
CA ALA A 105 6.28 -19.45 4.15
C ALA A 105 7.59 -19.95 3.52
N SER A 106 7.61 -21.23 3.13
CA SER A 106 8.69 -21.80 2.33
C SER A 106 8.67 -21.08 1.00
N TYR A 107 9.52 -20.07 0.88
CA TYR A 107 9.73 -19.33 -0.36
C TYR A 107 10.38 -20.29 -1.34
N VAL A 108 9.59 -20.87 -2.24
CA VAL A 108 10.12 -21.60 -3.39
C VAL A 108 10.85 -20.55 -4.24
N PRO A 109 12.19 -20.59 -4.34
CA PRO A 109 12.91 -19.59 -5.10
C PRO A 109 12.42 -19.67 -6.55
N SER A 110 12.10 -18.53 -7.15
CA SER A 110 11.90 -18.48 -8.59
C SER A 110 13.12 -19.13 -9.26
N ASN A 111 12.91 -19.80 -10.39
CA ASN A 111 13.99 -20.31 -11.23
C ASN A 111 15.11 -19.27 -11.49
N ASP A 112 14.76 -17.98 -11.54
CA ASP A 112 15.72 -16.86 -11.60
C ASP A 112 16.64 -16.78 -10.37
N LEU A 113 16.12 -17.00 -9.17
CA LEU A 113 16.90 -16.95 -7.94
C LEU A 113 17.82 -18.17 -7.80
N ALA A 114 17.35 -19.35 -8.21
CA ALA A 114 18.17 -20.56 -8.27
C ALA A 114 19.35 -20.36 -9.25
N ASN A 115 19.07 -19.83 -10.45
CA ASN A 115 20.11 -19.51 -11.44
C ASN A 115 21.11 -18.48 -10.94
N LYS A 116 20.65 -17.45 -10.21
CA LYS A 116 21.52 -16.44 -9.59
C LYS A 116 22.38 -17.02 -8.48
N LEU A 117 21.85 -17.96 -7.69
CA LEU A 117 22.60 -18.62 -6.64
C LEU A 117 23.70 -19.50 -7.24
N THR A 118 23.40 -20.27 -8.28
CA THR A 118 24.40 -21.08 -8.99
C THR A 118 25.48 -20.22 -9.63
N ALA A 119 25.12 -19.05 -10.19
CA ALA A 119 26.10 -18.10 -10.71
C ALA A 119 26.98 -17.51 -9.58
N LEU A 120 26.42 -17.21 -8.41
CA LEU A 120 27.21 -16.72 -7.28
C LEU A 120 28.16 -17.79 -6.74
N GLU A 121 27.72 -19.05 -6.69
CA GLU A 121 28.58 -20.18 -6.29
C GLU A 121 29.73 -20.40 -7.28
N SER A 122 29.50 -20.25 -8.58
CA SER A 122 30.58 -20.36 -9.58
C SER A 122 31.60 -19.25 -9.43
N TRP A 123 31.15 -18.00 -9.24
CA TRP A 123 32.04 -16.84 -9.02
C TRP A 123 32.82 -16.96 -7.71
N LYS A 124 32.20 -17.51 -6.65
CA LYS A 124 32.89 -17.75 -5.37
C LYS A 124 34.05 -18.73 -5.56
N ASN A 125 33.81 -19.84 -6.26
CA ASN A 125 34.84 -20.86 -6.48
C ASN A 125 36.00 -20.34 -7.34
N GLU A 126 35.70 -19.51 -8.35
CA GLU A 126 36.72 -18.87 -9.18
C GLU A 126 37.61 -17.91 -8.37
N LEU A 127 37.02 -17.13 -7.45
CA LEU A 127 37.78 -16.26 -6.55
C LEU A 127 38.59 -17.05 -5.52
N GLU A 128 38.08 -18.16 -4.99
CA GLU A 128 38.82 -19.03 -4.07
C GLU A 128 40.04 -19.67 -4.75
N GLU A 129 39.92 -20.03 -6.02
CA GLU A 129 41.02 -20.55 -6.84
C GLU A 129 42.05 -19.46 -7.21
N GLU A 130 41.60 -18.27 -7.62
CA GLU A 130 42.49 -17.17 -8.03
C GLU A 130 43.31 -16.60 -6.86
N TYR A 131 42.73 -16.54 -5.66
CA TYR A 131 43.39 -15.95 -4.49
C TYR A 131 43.94 -16.98 -3.50
N ASN A 132 43.81 -18.28 -3.79
CA ASN A 132 44.22 -19.41 -2.91
C ASN A 132 43.76 -19.20 -1.46
N ILE A 133 42.54 -18.70 -1.28
CA ILE A 133 41.93 -18.48 0.03
C ILE A 133 41.26 -19.81 0.40
N THR A 134 41.99 -20.67 1.10
CA THR A 134 41.47 -21.90 1.72
C THR A 134 41.04 -21.63 3.16
#